data_AF-A0A2G9G4M4-F1
#
_entry.id   AF-A0A2G9G4M4-F1
#
_cell.length_a   1.000
_cell.length_b   1.000
_cell.length_c   1.000
_cell.angle_alpha   90.00
_cell.angle_beta   90.00
_cell.angle_gamma   90.00
#
_symmetry.space_group_name_H-M   'P 1'
#
loop_
_entity.id
_entity.type
_entity.pdbx_description
1 polymer ?
#
loop_
_entity_poly.entity_id
_entity_poly.type
_entity_poly.pdbx_seq_one_letter_code
_entity_poly.pdbx_strand_id
1 'polypeptide(L)'
;MSAHVKSVDKNHLLEVGLEGFYGDSMPEKKQINPGFEVGTDFISNNRVPGVDFATIHLYPDQWLSSPSDEDQAKFVEKWIQAHGDDSKSILGKPLVLTEFGKSSRSAVYTVGARDKYFQTIFDNIYNSARNGGAYGGALFWQVMAEGMENWSDGYEVVLEQSPSTVGFIYQQSRRISSLD
;
A
#
# COMPACT_ATOMS: atom_id res chain seq x y z
N MET A 1 6.18 -1.60 -22.09
CA MET A 1 7.57 -1.82 -21.60
C MET A 1 7.77 -3.19 -20.96
N SER A 2 6.78 -3.78 -20.29
CA SER A 2 6.91 -5.11 -19.65
C SER A 2 7.52 -6.19 -20.55
N ALA A 3 7.04 -6.32 -21.79
CA ALA A 3 7.56 -7.28 -22.75
C ALA A 3 9.05 -7.09 -23.06
N HIS A 4 9.53 -5.84 -23.11
CA HIS A 4 10.95 -5.56 -23.33
C HIS A 4 11.78 -5.95 -22.11
N VAL A 5 11.37 -5.56 -20.90
CA VAL A 5 12.04 -5.97 -19.65
C VAL A 5 12.11 -7.49 -19.57
N LYS A 6 11.00 -8.19 -19.81
CA LYS A 6 10.94 -9.66 -19.82
C LYS A 6 11.70 -10.32 -20.97
N SER A 7 12.05 -9.60 -22.03
CA SER A 7 12.93 -10.11 -23.08
C SER A 7 14.40 -10.14 -22.64
N VAL A 8 14.78 -9.22 -21.75
CA VAL A 8 16.14 -9.08 -21.19
C VAL A 8 16.30 -9.94 -19.94
N ASP A 9 15.30 -9.91 -19.05
CA ASP A 9 15.32 -10.62 -17.77
C ASP A 9 14.02 -11.40 -17.55
N LYS A 10 14.15 -12.73 -17.54
CA LYS A 10 13.03 -13.66 -17.30
C LYS A 10 13.03 -14.25 -15.89
N ASN A 11 14.04 -13.95 -15.08
CA ASN A 11 14.22 -14.53 -13.76
C ASN A 11 13.50 -13.70 -12.70
N HIS A 12 13.52 -12.37 -12.82
CA HIS A 12 12.92 -11.48 -11.84
C HIS A 12 11.44 -11.20 -12.10
N LEU A 13 10.69 -11.03 -11.02
CA LEU A 13 9.32 -10.52 -11.07
C LEU A 13 9.32 -9.05 -11.50
N LEU A 14 8.22 -8.62 -12.11
CA LEU A 14 8.00 -7.28 -12.59
C LEU A 14 6.61 -6.80 -12.19
N GLU A 15 6.56 -5.60 -11.64
CA GLU A 15 5.34 -4.84 -11.39
C GLU A 15 5.40 -3.50 -12.17
N VAL A 16 4.36 -2.67 -12.08
CA VAL A 16 4.21 -1.46 -12.91
C VAL A 16 4.58 -0.17 -12.16
N GLY A 17 4.43 -0.16 -10.85
CA GLY A 17 4.61 1.00 -9.97
C GLY A 17 3.33 1.81 -9.78
N LEU A 18 2.16 1.14 -9.78
CA LEU A 18 0.89 1.84 -9.69
C LEU A 18 0.54 2.19 -8.25
N GLU A 19 0.06 3.41 -8.06
CA GLU A 19 -0.61 3.83 -6.83
C GLU A 19 -1.96 3.11 -6.63
N GLY A 20 -2.61 2.66 -7.72
CA GLY A 20 -3.81 1.81 -7.67
C GLY A 20 -5.08 2.40 -8.27
N PHE A 21 -5.06 3.60 -8.85
CA PHE A 21 -6.29 4.22 -9.36
C PHE A 21 -7.00 3.38 -10.42
N TYR A 22 -8.32 3.23 -10.27
CA TYR A 22 -9.19 2.58 -11.25
C TYR A 22 -9.48 3.51 -12.43
N GLY A 23 -9.53 2.94 -13.64
CA GLY A 23 -9.79 3.65 -14.89
C GLY A 23 -11.01 3.13 -15.64
N ASP A 24 -11.02 3.34 -16.96
CA ASP A 24 -12.18 3.08 -17.82
C ASP A 24 -12.49 1.61 -18.08
N SER A 25 -11.58 0.67 -17.77
CA SER A 25 -11.87 -0.75 -18.00
C SER A 25 -12.97 -1.30 -17.08
N MET A 26 -13.20 -0.66 -15.93
CA MET A 26 -14.28 -0.96 -14.98
C MET A 26 -14.79 0.34 -14.34
N PRO A 27 -15.59 1.16 -15.08
CA PRO A 27 -15.97 2.51 -14.66
C PRO A 27 -16.69 2.58 -13.32
N GLU A 28 -17.44 1.53 -12.96
CA GLU A 28 -18.12 1.41 -11.67
C GLU A 28 -17.16 1.37 -10.48
N LYS A 29 -15.89 1.00 -10.70
CA LYS A 29 -14.85 0.98 -9.66
C LYS A 29 -14.20 2.33 -9.44
N LYS A 30 -14.37 3.30 -10.35
CA LYS A 30 -13.86 4.67 -10.17
C LYS A 30 -14.38 5.34 -8.91
N GLN A 31 -15.55 4.95 -8.39
CA GLN A 31 -16.07 5.43 -7.11
C GLN A 31 -15.21 5.04 -5.89
N ILE A 32 -14.23 4.12 -6.06
CA ILE A 32 -13.25 3.75 -5.03
C ILE A 32 -12.09 4.76 -4.99
N ASN A 33 -11.81 5.45 -6.10
CA ASN A 33 -10.79 6.49 -6.16
C ASN A 33 -11.12 7.65 -5.20
N PRO A 34 -10.12 8.42 -4.75
CA PRO A 34 -10.28 9.58 -3.85
C PRO A 34 -10.99 10.79 -4.49
N GLY A 35 -11.75 10.60 -5.58
CA GLY A 35 -12.50 11.64 -6.28
C GLY A 35 -11.84 12.19 -7.55
N PHE A 36 -10.70 11.64 -7.95
CA PHE A 36 -9.99 12.01 -9.18
C PHE A 36 -9.39 10.78 -9.87
N GLU A 37 -8.90 10.98 -11.09
CA GLU A 37 -8.23 9.98 -11.92
C GLU A 37 -6.87 10.51 -12.36
N VAL A 38 -5.91 9.62 -12.59
CA VAL A 38 -4.52 9.98 -12.93
C VAL A 38 -4.04 9.40 -14.27
N GLY A 39 -4.96 8.85 -15.07
CA GLY A 39 -4.66 8.26 -16.38
C GLY A 39 -4.16 6.81 -16.33
N THR A 40 -4.05 6.22 -15.13
CA THR A 40 -3.80 4.78 -14.94
C THR A 40 -5.11 4.01 -14.79
N ASP A 41 -5.02 2.69 -14.91
CA ASP A 41 -6.13 1.77 -14.69
C ASP A 41 -5.63 0.48 -14.05
N PHE A 42 -5.90 0.33 -12.75
CA PHE A 42 -5.47 -0.81 -11.95
C PHE A 42 -5.77 -2.17 -12.60
N ILE A 43 -6.93 -2.33 -13.25
CA ILE A 43 -7.32 -3.62 -13.81
C ILE A 43 -6.63 -3.87 -15.13
N SER A 44 -6.76 -2.95 -16.09
CA SER A 44 -6.22 -3.18 -17.44
C SER A 44 -4.69 -3.13 -17.48
N ASN A 45 -4.05 -2.26 -16.69
CA ASN A 45 -2.59 -2.18 -16.64
C ASN A 45 -1.97 -3.43 -15.99
N ASN A 46 -2.55 -3.95 -14.92
CA ASN A 46 -2.06 -5.18 -14.30
C ASN A 46 -2.42 -6.46 -15.08
N ARG A 47 -3.29 -6.40 -16.10
CA ARG A 47 -3.55 -7.53 -17.02
C ARG A 47 -2.49 -7.68 -18.12
N VAL A 48 -1.64 -6.68 -18.32
CA VAL A 48 -0.60 -6.72 -19.36
C VAL A 48 0.31 -7.94 -19.16
N PRO A 49 0.58 -8.74 -20.22
CA PRO A 49 1.54 -9.84 -20.14
C PRO A 49 2.92 -9.37 -19.66
N GLY A 50 3.50 -10.14 -18.74
CA GLY A 50 4.80 -9.84 -18.14
C GLY A 50 4.76 -8.97 -16.89
N VAL A 51 3.59 -8.49 -16.46
CA VAL A 51 3.38 -8.00 -15.09
C VAL A 51 3.04 -9.21 -14.22
N ASP A 52 3.77 -9.45 -13.13
CA ASP A 52 3.63 -10.67 -12.32
C ASP A 52 2.80 -10.47 -11.05
N PHE A 53 2.83 -9.27 -10.48
CA PHE A 53 2.03 -8.90 -9.32
C PHE A 53 1.60 -7.43 -9.41
N ALA A 54 0.55 -7.08 -8.66
CA ALA A 54 0.00 -5.74 -8.60
C ALA A 54 0.51 -4.99 -7.38
N THR A 55 0.49 -3.67 -7.45
CA THR A 55 0.84 -2.76 -6.35
C THR A 55 -0.27 -1.75 -6.13
N ILE A 56 -0.36 -1.27 -4.89
CA ILE A 56 -1.10 -0.06 -4.52
C ILE A 56 -0.28 0.77 -3.54
N HIS A 57 -0.55 2.07 -3.52
CA HIS A 57 -0.06 3.03 -2.53
C HIS A 57 -1.25 3.49 -1.68
N LEU A 58 -1.00 4.17 -0.55
CA LEU A 58 -2.08 4.66 0.31
C LEU A 58 -1.69 5.91 1.11
N TYR A 59 -2.21 7.07 0.69
CA TYR A 59 -1.97 8.37 1.32
C TYR A 59 -3.28 9.18 1.50
N PRO A 60 -4.19 8.74 2.38
CA PRO A 60 -5.49 9.40 2.56
C PRO A 60 -5.37 10.85 3.05
N ASP A 61 -4.29 11.20 3.74
CA ASP A 61 -3.97 12.55 4.18
C ASP A 61 -3.57 13.49 3.05
N GLN A 62 -3.04 12.95 1.93
CA GLN A 62 -2.71 13.72 0.73
C GLN A 62 -3.85 13.73 -0.29
N TRP A 63 -4.55 12.61 -0.44
CA TRP A 63 -5.50 12.42 -1.53
C TRP A 63 -6.90 12.95 -1.23
N LEU A 64 -7.33 12.92 0.04
CA LEU A 64 -8.66 13.37 0.42
C LEU A 64 -8.63 14.85 0.79
N SER A 65 -9.68 15.58 0.41
CA SER A 65 -9.83 17.00 0.74
C SER A 65 -10.36 17.17 2.16
N SER A 66 -9.51 17.64 3.08
CA SER A 66 -9.86 17.92 4.48
C SER A 66 -10.60 16.78 5.20
N PRO A 67 -10.12 15.53 5.13
CA PRO A 67 -10.84 14.39 5.69
C PRO A 67 -10.82 14.42 7.21
N SER A 68 -11.91 14.00 7.85
CA SER A 68 -11.85 13.61 9.26
C SER A 68 -11.05 12.31 9.43
N ASP A 69 -10.62 11.99 10.65
CA ASP A 69 -9.98 10.70 10.94
C ASP A 69 -10.88 9.51 10.58
N GLU A 70 -12.20 9.67 10.72
CA GLU A 70 -13.19 8.66 10.34
C GLU A 70 -13.26 8.47 8.82
N ASP A 71 -13.20 9.57 8.05
CA ASP A 71 -13.19 9.51 6.58
C ASP A 71 -11.93 8.82 6.07
N GLN A 72 -10.76 9.13 6.65
CA GLN A 72 -9.50 8.46 6.30
C GLN A 72 -9.58 6.96 6.61
N ALA A 73 -10.12 6.57 7.78
CA ALA A 73 -10.25 5.18 8.16
C ALA A 73 -11.18 4.39 7.21
N LYS A 74 -12.34 4.97 6.87
CA LYS A 74 -13.28 4.37 5.90
C LYS A 74 -12.65 4.23 4.51
N PHE A 75 -11.90 5.24 4.07
CA PHE A 75 -11.20 5.19 2.79
C PHE A 75 -10.14 4.08 2.79
N VAL A 76 -9.32 3.98 3.85
CA VAL A 76 -8.29 2.95 4.00
C VAL A 76 -8.89 1.54 3.91
N GLU A 77 -9.97 1.27 4.64
CA GLU A 77 -10.65 -0.01 4.62
C GLU A 77 -11.20 -0.34 3.23
N LYS A 78 -11.95 0.61 2.63
CA LYS A 78 -12.52 0.46 1.28
C LYS A 78 -11.43 0.24 0.22
N TRP A 79 -10.35 1.00 0.28
CA TRP A 79 -9.23 0.93 -0.66
C TRP A 79 -8.53 -0.42 -0.57
N ILE A 80 -8.15 -0.85 0.64
CA ILE A 80 -7.46 -2.13 0.84
C ILE A 80 -8.34 -3.31 0.42
N GLN A 81 -9.62 -3.29 0.81
CA GLN A 81 -10.55 -4.36 0.48
C GLN A 81 -10.76 -4.50 -1.03
N ALA A 82 -11.10 -3.42 -1.72
CA ALA A 82 -11.43 -3.47 -3.14
C ALA A 82 -10.26 -3.98 -4.00
N HIS A 83 -9.05 -3.49 -3.75
CA HIS A 83 -7.87 -3.92 -4.49
C HIS A 83 -7.49 -5.36 -4.18
N GLY A 84 -7.65 -5.80 -2.94
CA GLY A 84 -7.43 -7.20 -2.54
C GLY A 84 -8.41 -8.14 -3.25
N ASP A 85 -9.69 -7.80 -3.27
CA ASP A 85 -10.74 -8.56 -3.94
C ASP A 85 -10.51 -8.64 -5.44
N ASP A 86 -10.13 -7.53 -6.08
CA ASP A 86 -9.89 -7.49 -7.52
C ASP A 86 -8.60 -8.20 -7.93
N SER A 87 -7.55 -8.08 -7.12
CA SER A 87 -6.30 -8.82 -7.37
C SER A 87 -6.54 -10.32 -7.31
N LYS A 88 -7.35 -10.78 -6.36
CA LYS A 88 -7.73 -12.19 -6.22
C LYS A 88 -8.65 -12.67 -7.34
N SER A 89 -9.78 -11.98 -7.53
CA SER A 89 -10.89 -12.48 -8.34
C SER A 89 -10.83 -12.10 -9.81
N ILE A 90 -10.19 -10.98 -10.15
CA ILE A 90 -10.14 -10.43 -11.52
C ILE A 90 -8.77 -10.63 -12.15
N LEU A 91 -7.69 -10.35 -11.41
CA LEU A 91 -6.32 -10.46 -11.91
C LEU A 91 -5.73 -11.86 -11.72
N GLY A 92 -6.08 -12.54 -10.63
CA GLY A 92 -5.44 -13.79 -10.22
C GLY A 92 -3.95 -13.59 -9.89
N LYS A 93 -3.58 -12.42 -9.36
CA LYS A 93 -2.19 -12.02 -9.08
C LYS A 93 -2.02 -11.60 -7.62
N PRO A 94 -0.82 -11.78 -7.04
CA PRO A 94 -0.51 -11.20 -5.74
C PRO A 94 -0.61 -9.68 -5.76
N LEU A 95 -0.88 -9.10 -4.60
CA LEU A 95 -0.95 -7.66 -4.37
C LEU A 95 0.01 -7.26 -3.24
N VAL A 96 0.75 -6.17 -3.44
CA VAL A 96 1.59 -5.59 -2.39
C VAL A 96 1.20 -4.13 -2.18
N LEU A 97 0.98 -3.73 -0.92
CA LEU A 97 0.86 -2.31 -0.56
C LEU A 97 2.28 -1.74 -0.46
N THR A 98 2.78 -1.13 -1.52
CA THR A 98 4.20 -0.75 -1.65
C THR A 98 4.53 0.59 -1.02
N GLU A 99 3.53 1.42 -0.73
CA GLU A 99 3.71 2.66 0.01
C GLU A 99 2.51 2.96 0.90
N PHE A 100 2.77 3.30 2.16
CA PHE A 100 1.82 3.90 3.08
C PHE A 100 2.59 4.60 4.21
N GLY A 101 1.99 5.61 4.85
CA GLY A 101 2.61 6.26 5.99
C GLY A 101 1.68 7.24 6.72
N LYS A 102 2.09 7.69 7.90
CA LYS A 102 1.41 8.76 8.66
C LYS A 102 2.37 9.93 8.85
N SER A 103 2.05 11.06 8.21
CA SER A 103 2.92 12.23 8.20
C SER A 103 2.95 12.95 9.54
N SER A 104 4.15 13.31 9.99
CA SER A 104 4.42 14.20 11.13
C SER A 104 3.96 15.63 10.90
N ARG A 105 3.69 16.00 9.64
CA ARG A 105 3.15 17.30 9.24
C ARG A 105 1.64 17.41 9.43
N SER A 106 0.97 16.31 9.77
CA SER A 106 -0.46 16.32 10.09
C SER A 106 -0.70 16.99 11.45
N ALA A 107 -1.73 17.84 11.54
CA ALA A 107 -2.08 18.56 12.78
C ALA A 107 -2.44 17.62 13.96
N VAL A 108 -2.86 16.39 13.67
CA VAL A 108 -3.23 15.38 14.67
C VAL A 108 -2.13 14.34 14.90
N TYR A 109 -0.91 14.61 14.42
CA TYR A 109 0.17 13.63 14.50
C TYR A 109 0.65 13.38 15.93
N THR A 110 0.78 12.09 16.24
CA THR A 110 1.59 11.56 17.33
C THR A 110 2.21 10.25 16.87
N VAL A 111 3.28 9.79 17.52
CA VAL A 111 3.82 8.44 17.25
C VAL A 111 2.74 7.37 17.48
N GLY A 112 1.89 7.54 18.50
CA GLY A 112 0.74 6.64 18.74
C GLY A 112 -0.28 6.62 17.60
N ALA A 113 -0.49 7.76 16.91
CA ALA A 113 -1.35 7.81 15.73
C ALA A 113 -0.72 7.08 14.53
N ARG A 114 0.60 7.20 14.33
CA ARG A 114 1.34 6.43 13.32
C ARG A 114 1.27 4.94 13.62
N ASP A 115 1.55 4.56 14.86
CA ASP A 115 1.55 3.16 15.32
C ASP A 115 0.17 2.50 15.13
N LYS A 116 -0.91 3.19 15.52
CA LYS A 116 -2.27 2.72 15.29
C LYS A 116 -2.58 2.54 13.81
N TYR A 117 -2.14 3.48 12.97
CA TYR A 117 -2.32 3.40 11.52
C TYR A 117 -1.58 2.21 10.91
N PHE A 118 -0.32 2.00 11.29
CA PHE A 118 0.49 0.85 10.86
C PHE A 118 -0.15 -0.46 11.31
N GLN A 119 -0.61 -0.54 12.55
CA GLN A 119 -1.31 -1.71 13.08
C GLN A 119 -2.55 -2.04 12.25
N THR A 120 -3.41 -1.06 11.95
CA THR A 120 -4.62 -1.28 11.12
C THR A 120 -4.28 -1.86 9.74
N ILE A 121 -3.26 -1.31 9.07
CA ILE A 121 -2.84 -1.79 7.75
C ILE A 121 -2.26 -3.20 7.84
N PHE A 122 -1.37 -3.45 8.78
CA PHE A 122 -0.77 -4.77 8.99
C PHE A 122 -1.80 -5.83 9.36
N ASP A 123 -2.80 -5.50 10.18
CA ASP A 123 -3.90 -6.39 10.52
C ASP A 123 -4.73 -6.75 9.30
N ASN A 124 -5.10 -5.78 8.46
CA ASN A 124 -5.85 -6.04 7.23
C ASN A 124 -5.07 -6.95 6.27
N ILE A 125 -3.78 -6.69 6.09
CA ILE A 125 -2.91 -7.47 5.20
C ILE A 125 -2.71 -8.89 5.74
N TYR A 126 -2.43 -9.03 7.04
CA TYR A 126 -2.32 -10.34 7.68
C TYR A 126 -3.62 -11.14 7.58
N ASN A 127 -4.76 -10.50 7.85
CA ASN A 127 -6.06 -11.16 7.77
C ASN A 127 -6.39 -11.58 6.34
N SER A 128 -6.04 -10.77 5.35
CA SER A 128 -6.17 -11.16 3.95
C SER A 128 -5.30 -12.37 3.63
N ALA A 129 -3.99 -12.31 3.92
CA ALA A 129 -3.05 -13.39 3.66
C ALA A 129 -3.47 -14.71 4.34
N ARG A 130 -3.81 -14.65 5.64
CA ARG A 130 -4.26 -15.82 6.43
C ARG A 130 -5.50 -16.50 5.85
N ASN A 131 -6.38 -15.74 5.20
CA ASN A 131 -7.62 -16.24 4.61
C ASN A 131 -7.47 -16.56 3.11
N GLY A 132 -6.24 -16.71 2.61
CA GLY A 132 -5.95 -17.00 1.20
C GLY A 132 -6.33 -15.85 0.27
N GLY A 133 -6.24 -14.61 0.75
CA GLY A 133 -6.39 -13.38 -0.02
C GLY A 133 -5.20 -13.10 -0.94
N ALA A 134 -5.26 -12.01 -1.71
CA ALA A 134 -4.20 -11.67 -2.67
C ALA A 134 -3.00 -10.95 -2.05
N TYR A 135 -3.12 -10.39 -0.84
CA TYR A 135 -2.04 -9.60 -0.25
C TYR A 135 -0.82 -10.45 0.11
N GLY A 136 0.32 -10.12 -0.51
CA GLY A 136 1.62 -10.72 -0.25
C GLY A 136 2.51 -9.93 0.71
N GLY A 137 2.15 -8.68 1.03
CA GLY A 137 2.93 -7.86 1.97
C GLY A 137 2.59 -6.38 1.94
N ALA A 138 3.33 -5.62 2.76
CA ALA A 138 3.26 -4.17 2.86
C ALA A 138 4.66 -3.59 3.05
N LEU A 139 4.92 -2.42 2.45
CA LEU A 139 6.12 -1.63 2.61
C LEU A 139 5.69 -0.22 3.03
N PHE A 140 6.15 0.24 4.19
CA PHE A 140 5.86 1.59 4.64
C PHE A 140 6.85 2.58 4.03
N TRP A 141 6.37 3.80 3.81
CA TRP A 141 7.17 4.94 3.42
C TRP A 141 7.43 5.81 4.65
N GLN A 142 8.66 6.09 5.07
CA GLN A 142 9.93 5.51 4.59
C GLN A 142 10.90 5.38 5.77
N VAL A 143 11.94 4.55 5.63
CA VAL A 143 13.03 4.50 6.60
C VAL A 143 14.01 5.63 6.34
N MET A 144 14.47 6.28 7.40
CA MET A 144 15.64 7.16 7.36
C MET A 144 16.66 6.75 8.41
N ALA A 145 17.94 6.99 8.13
CA ALA A 145 19.00 6.80 9.12
C ALA A 145 19.14 8.06 9.99
N GLU A 146 19.75 7.91 11.17
CA GLU A 146 20.08 9.04 12.05
C GLU A 146 20.97 10.07 11.33
N GLY A 147 20.74 11.37 11.57
CA GLY A 147 21.50 12.46 10.95
C GLY A 147 21.07 12.83 9.53
N MET A 148 19.97 12.26 9.02
CA MET A 148 19.42 12.56 7.70
C MET A 148 18.26 13.57 7.73
N GLU A 149 18.03 14.29 8.82
CA GLU A 149 16.81 15.08 9.06
C GLU A 149 16.49 16.09 7.95
N ASN A 150 17.52 16.58 7.24
CA ASN A 150 17.37 17.49 6.10
C ASN A 150 16.63 16.89 4.89
N TRP A 151 16.45 15.57 4.84
CA TRP A 151 15.70 14.86 3.79
C TRP A 151 14.28 14.49 4.23
N SER A 152 13.85 14.88 5.44
CA SER A 152 12.54 14.55 5.98
C SER A 152 11.41 15.12 5.11
N ASP A 153 10.52 14.24 4.68
CA ASP A 153 9.25 14.59 4.03
C ASP A 153 8.06 14.53 5.01
N GLY A 154 8.31 14.15 6.26
CA GLY A 154 7.36 13.99 7.35
C GLY A 154 6.88 12.54 7.54
N TYR A 155 7.18 11.62 6.63
CA TYR A 155 6.78 10.22 6.75
C TYR A 155 7.86 9.34 7.37
N GLU A 156 9.05 9.88 7.57
CA GLU A 156 10.20 9.12 8.01
C GLU A 156 10.00 8.39 9.33
N VAL A 157 10.50 7.14 9.36
CA VAL A 157 10.70 6.35 10.56
C VAL A 157 12.21 6.14 10.70
N VAL A 158 12.82 6.85 11.65
CA VAL A 158 14.18 6.57 12.10
C VAL A 158 14.08 5.41 13.10
N LEU A 159 14.54 4.22 12.69
CA LEU A 159 14.26 2.97 13.41
C LEU A 159 14.80 3.00 14.85
N GLU A 160 16.01 3.52 15.03
CA GLU A 160 16.70 3.68 16.30
C GLU A 160 15.94 4.59 17.28
N GLN A 161 15.12 5.50 16.74
CA GLN A 161 14.38 6.51 17.49
C GLN A 161 12.88 6.21 17.58
N SER A 162 12.42 5.12 16.95
CA SER A 162 11.00 4.75 16.83
C SER A 162 10.69 3.35 17.38
N PRO A 163 11.07 3.02 18.63
CA PRO A 163 10.99 1.65 19.15
C PRO A 163 9.57 1.07 19.17
N SER A 164 8.54 1.90 19.37
CA SER A 164 7.14 1.45 19.33
C SER A 164 6.72 1.03 17.91
N THR A 165 6.99 1.86 16.90
CA THR A 165 6.73 1.56 15.49
C THR A 165 7.50 0.31 15.03
N VAL A 166 8.77 0.19 15.42
CA VAL A 166 9.59 -1.01 15.15
C VAL A 166 8.97 -2.26 15.79
N GLY A 167 8.39 -2.14 16.99
CA GLY A 167 7.65 -3.21 17.64
C GLY A 167 6.50 -3.75 16.80
N PHE A 168 5.68 -2.87 16.19
CA PHE A 168 4.60 -3.28 15.28
C PHE A 168 5.12 -3.93 14.00
N ILE A 169 6.18 -3.38 13.40
CA ILE A 169 6.83 -3.97 12.22
C ILE A 169 7.32 -5.38 12.54
N TYR A 170 8.04 -5.56 13.65
CA TYR A 170 8.54 -6.86 14.10
C TYR A 170 7.39 -7.88 14.32
N GLN A 171 6.32 -7.45 14.99
CA GLN A 171 5.14 -8.30 15.22
C GLN A 171 4.48 -8.72 13.91
N GLN A 172 4.35 -7.81 12.94
CA GLN A 172 3.81 -8.14 11.63
C GLN A 172 4.68 -9.17 10.91
N SER A 173 5.99 -8.96 10.85
CA SER A 173 6.91 -9.92 10.24
C SER A 173 6.81 -11.30 10.88
N ARG A 174 6.72 -11.36 12.22
CA ARG A 174 6.50 -12.59 12.98
C ARG A 174 5.20 -13.30 12.61
N ARG A 175 4.10 -12.56 12.49
CA ARG A 175 2.78 -13.11 12.14
C ARG A 175 2.74 -13.65 10.71
N ILE A 176 3.24 -12.89 9.74
CA ILE A 176 3.32 -13.33 8.34
C ILE A 176 4.21 -14.57 8.20
N SER A 177 5.35 -14.63 8.91
CA SER A 177 6.24 -15.80 8.88
C SER A 177 5.64 -17.09 9.45
N SER A 178 4.51 -16.99 10.15
CA SER A 178 3.79 -18.15 10.71
C SER A 178 2.60 -18.61 9.85
N LEU A 179 2.39 -17.99 8.69
CA LEU A 179 1.40 -18.47 7.72
C LEU A 179 2.00 -19.64 6.94
N ASP A 180 1.18 -20.67 6.72
CA ASP A 180 1.53 -21.92 6.00
C ASP A 180 1.53 -21.75 4.47
#